data_AF-A0AAD9QX03-F1
#
_entry.id   AF-A0AAD9QX03-F1
#
_cell.length_a   1.000
_cell.length_b   1.000
_cell.length_c   1.000
_cell.angle_alpha   90.00
_cell.angle_beta   90.00
_cell.angle_gamma   90.00
#
_symmetry.space_group_name_H-M   'P 1'
#
loop_
_entity.id
_entity.type
_entity.pdbx_description
1 polymer ?
#
loop_
_entity_poly.entity_id
_entity_poly.type
_entity_poly.pdbx_seq_one_letter_code
_entity_poly.pdbx_strand_id
1 'polypeptide(L)'
;MQKAGVNVFPAVDAEKYVSINSKEDWLENNIYQEMALTASAFAYTWSKWNADCSKDKIIIQAVEQLQDEQPLEEDWSLYNIGTHSSCKMRMKEDDNELSNDVAENTQLHSGLYHMVLDGASEEAQQRVNASHFLFIDCVYQLLDASKIITYS
;
A
#
# COMPACT_ATOMS: atom_id res chain seq x y z
N MET A 1 -4.11 -21.61 -20.30
CA MET A 1 -4.09 -20.65 -19.17
C MET A 1 -5.48 -20.33 -18.65
N GLN A 2 -6.49 -19.98 -19.46
CA GLN A 2 -7.89 -19.87 -18.98
C GLN A 2 -8.44 -21.13 -18.29
N LYS A 3 -8.14 -22.32 -18.84
CA LYS A 3 -8.50 -23.61 -18.20
C LYS A 3 -7.84 -23.86 -16.84
N ALA A 4 -6.83 -23.07 -16.48
CA ALA A 4 -6.16 -23.10 -15.18
C ALA A 4 -6.65 -21.98 -14.23
N GLY A 5 -7.69 -21.23 -14.61
CA GLY A 5 -8.23 -20.12 -13.81
C GLY A 5 -7.46 -18.80 -13.91
N VAL A 6 -6.47 -18.71 -14.79
CA VAL A 6 -5.66 -17.49 -14.97
C VAL A 6 -6.07 -16.77 -16.26
N ASN A 7 -6.58 -15.55 -16.12
CA ASN A 7 -6.83 -14.65 -17.24
C ASN A 7 -5.59 -13.80 -17.51
N VAL A 8 -5.07 -13.86 -18.72
CA VAL A 8 -3.90 -13.08 -19.16
C VAL A 8 -4.37 -12.08 -20.20
N PHE A 9 -4.16 -10.80 -19.94
CA PHE A 9 -4.54 -9.71 -20.84
C PHE A 9 -3.29 -8.96 -21.31
N PRO A 10 -3.26 -8.47 -22.56
CA PRO A 10 -2.24 -7.52 -22.99
C PRO A 10 -2.33 -6.25 -22.14
N ALA A 11 -1.20 -5.77 -21.62
CA ALA A 11 -1.15 -4.59 -20.76
C ALA A 11 -1.83 -3.36 -21.40
N VAL A 12 -1.70 -3.21 -22.72
CA VAL A 12 -2.24 -2.08 -23.51
C VAL A 12 -3.77 -2.07 -23.57
N ASP A 13 -4.43 -3.20 -23.31
CA ASP A 13 -5.89 -3.34 -23.41
C ASP A 13 -6.55 -3.79 -22.10
N ALA A 14 -5.80 -3.90 -20.99
CA ALA A 14 -6.29 -4.42 -19.72
C ALA A 14 -7.52 -3.63 -19.20
N GLU A 15 -7.55 -2.32 -19.43
CA GLU A 15 -8.68 -1.42 -19.10
C GLU A 15 -10.03 -1.82 -19.72
N LYS A 16 -10.00 -2.59 -20.81
CA LYS A 16 -11.24 -3.06 -21.49
C LYS A 16 -11.83 -4.30 -20.84
N TYR A 17 -11.06 -5.00 -20.01
CA TYR A 17 -11.41 -6.35 -19.52
C TYR A 17 -11.43 -6.46 -18.00
N VAL A 18 -10.87 -5.49 -17.28
CA VAL A 18 -10.80 -5.46 -15.82
C VAL A 18 -11.15 -4.04 -15.34
N SER A 19 -11.87 -3.92 -14.23
CA SER A 19 -12.06 -2.64 -13.55
C SER A 19 -10.69 -2.15 -13.07
N ILE A 20 -10.25 -0.99 -13.52
CA ILE A 20 -8.93 -0.45 -13.20
C ILE A 20 -9.08 0.81 -12.34
N ASN A 21 -8.37 0.82 -11.22
CA ASN A 21 -8.17 2.03 -10.44
C ASN A 21 -7.05 2.82 -11.11
N SER A 22 -7.39 3.67 -12.06
CA SER A 22 -6.39 4.50 -12.75
C SER A 22 -5.78 5.48 -11.74
N LYS A 23 -4.51 5.28 -11.40
CA LYS A 23 -3.72 6.16 -10.52
C LYS A 23 -2.62 6.86 -11.30
N GLU A 24 -2.08 7.94 -10.75
CA GLU A 24 -0.92 8.62 -11.32
C GLU A 24 0.32 7.69 -11.24
N ASP A 25 0.93 7.40 -12.38
CA ASP A 25 2.05 6.44 -12.49
C ASP A 25 3.22 6.77 -11.54
N TRP A 26 3.53 8.06 -11.39
CA TRP A 26 4.62 8.49 -10.52
C TRP A 26 4.30 8.24 -9.03
N LEU A 27 3.03 8.36 -8.64
CA LEU A 27 2.58 8.14 -7.27
C LEU A 27 2.59 6.64 -6.95
N GLU A 28 2.13 5.82 -7.88
CA GLU A 28 2.16 4.37 -7.76
C GLU A 28 3.61 3.86 -7.62
N ASN A 29 4.51 4.34 -8.49
CA ASN A 29 5.93 4.00 -8.42
C ASN A 29 6.59 4.42 -7.11
N ASN A 30 6.29 5.63 -6.62
CA ASN A 30 6.82 6.12 -5.35
C ASN A 30 6.35 5.26 -4.18
N ILE A 31 5.07 4.89 -4.16
CA ILE A 31 4.51 4.02 -3.12
C ILE A 31 5.13 2.63 -3.16
N TYR A 32 5.35 2.03 -4.33
CA TYR A 32 6.04 0.74 -4.41
C TYR A 32 7.48 0.80 -3.89
N GLN A 33 8.19 1.89 -4.14
CA GLN A 33 9.53 2.09 -3.57
C GLN A 33 9.47 2.20 -2.04
N GLU A 34 8.54 3.00 -1.51
CA GLU A 34 8.40 3.20 -0.07
C GLU A 34 7.92 1.92 0.64
N MET A 35 7.00 1.16 0.05
CA MET A 35 6.58 -0.16 0.54
C MET A 35 7.76 -1.14 0.55
N ALA A 36 8.58 -1.15 -0.51
CA ALA A 36 9.73 -2.03 -0.58
C ALA A 36 10.79 -1.72 0.48
N LEU A 37 10.98 -0.44 0.82
CA LEU A 37 11.88 0.00 1.89
C LEU A 37 11.45 -0.54 3.26
N THR A 38 10.15 -0.64 3.52
CA THR A 38 9.60 -1.02 4.84
C THR A 38 9.10 -2.46 4.92
N ALA A 39 9.03 -3.18 3.80
CA ALA A 39 8.49 -4.54 3.68
C ALA A 39 9.14 -5.59 4.58
N SER A 40 10.32 -5.31 5.15
CA SER A 40 10.97 -6.22 6.11
C SER A 40 10.27 -6.27 7.48
N ALA A 41 9.51 -5.24 7.83
CA ALA A 41 8.87 -5.09 9.13
C ALA A 41 7.39 -4.70 9.03
N PHE A 42 6.87 -4.51 7.81
CA PHE A 42 5.50 -4.12 7.56
C PHE A 42 4.88 -5.03 6.51
N ALA A 43 3.63 -5.40 6.75
CA ALA A 43 2.79 -6.03 5.76
C ALA A 43 1.81 -5.02 5.17
N TYR A 44 1.47 -5.24 3.91
CA TYR A 44 0.62 -4.36 3.12
C TYR A 44 -0.47 -5.14 2.41
N THR A 45 -1.65 -4.53 2.28
CA THR A 45 -2.70 -5.01 1.39
C THR A 45 -3.42 -3.83 0.73
N TRP A 46 -4.15 -4.14 -0.34
CA TRP A 46 -4.95 -3.16 -1.07
C TRP A 46 -6.14 -2.69 -0.22
N SER A 47 -6.81 -1.63 -0.67
CA SER A 47 -8.05 -1.14 -0.05
C SER A 47 -9.13 -0.97 -1.11
N LYS A 48 -10.36 -1.34 -0.77
CA LYS A 48 -11.57 -1.14 -1.58
C LYS A 48 -11.80 0.33 -1.93
N TRP A 49 -11.34 1.23 -1.08
CA TRP A 49 -11.50 2.67 -1.24
C TRP A 49 -10.70 3.27 -2.40
N ASN A 50 -9.80 2.48 -3.02
CA ASN A 50 -9.11 2.93 -4.23
C ASN A 50 -10.05 3.19 -5.41
N ALA A 51 -11.21 2.51 -5.45
CA ALA A 51 -12.25 2.71 -6.46
C ALA A 51 -13.00 4.04 -6.28
N ASP A 52 -13.13 4.52 -5.04
CA ASP A 52 -13.86 5.73 -4.68
C ASP A 52 -12.96 6.97 -4.55
N CYS A 53 -11.63 6.79 -4.54
CA CYS A 53 -10.68 7.89 -4.40
C CYS A 53 -10.08 8.34 -5.74
N SER A 54 -9.70 9.61 -5.81
CA SER A 54 -9.17 10.26 -7.01
C SER A 54 -7.83 9.64 -7.47
N LYS A 55 -7.44 9.92 -8.72
CA LYS A 55 -6.24 9.33 -9.33
C LYS A 55 -4.93 9.74 -8.65
N ASP A 56 -4.93 10.91 -8.01
CA ASP A 56 -3.82 11.52 -7.28
C ASP A 56 -3.70 11.04 -5.83
N LYS A 57 -4.49 10.03 -5.45
CA LYS A 57 -4.51 9.42 -4.12
C LYS A 57 -4.54 7.91 -4.22
N ILE A 58 -3.80 7.28 -3.33
CA ILE A 58 -3.77 5.84 -3.16
C ILE A 58 -4.05 5.55 -1.69
N ILE A 59 -4.98 4.63 -1.44
CA ILE A 59 -5.31 4.17 -0.09
C ILE A 59 -4.81 2.74 0.05
N ILE A 60 -4.00 2.47 1.07
CA ILE A 60 -3.52 1.12 1.36
C ILE A 60 -3.74 0.77 2.82
N GLN A 61 -3.79 -0.53 3.09
CA GLN A 61 -3.75 -1.05 4.43
C GLN A 61 -2.32 -1.44 4.78
N ALA A 62 -1.86 -1.09 5.97
CA ALA A 62 -0.58 -1.53 6.49
C ALA A 62 -0.67 -1.92 7.96
N VAL A 63 0.22 -2.82 8.36
CA VAL A 63 0.38 -3.29 9.73
C VAL A 63 1.84 -3.61 9.99
N GLU A 64 2.33 -3.29 11.19
CA GLU A 64 3.66 -3.72 11.62
C GLU A 64 3.65 -5.24 11.82
N GLN A 65 4.56 -5.94 11.14
CA GLN A 65 4.66 -7.39 11.18
C GLN A 65 6.11 -7.80 11.46
N LEU A 66 6.41 -8.08 12.73
CA LEU A 66 7.72 -8.57 13.18
C LEU A 66 7.81 -10.09 13.28
N GLN A 67 6.66 -10.76 13.33
CA GLN A 67 6.53 -12.21 13.46
C GLN A 67 5.97 -12.81 12.18
N ASP A 68 6.23 -14.10 11.94
CA ASP A 68 5.79 -14.80 10.74
C ASP A 68 4.28 -15.16 10.76
N GLU A 69 3.59 -14.81 11.85
CA GLU A 69 2.15 -15.02 12.01
C GLU A 69 1.36 -14.02 11.16
N GLN A 70 0.22 -14.47 10.62
CA GLN A 70 -0.66 -13.59 9.85
C GLN A 70 -1.30 -12.55 10.77
N PRO A 71 -1.24 -11.25 10.42
CA PRO A 71 -1.90 -10.21 11.21
C PRO A 71 -3.41 -10.42 11.28
N LEU A 72 -4.03 -10.05 12.40
CA LEU A 72 -5.48 -10.10 12.54
C LEU A 72 -6.11 -8.96 11.72
N GLU A 73 -7.34 -9.15 11.25
CA GLU A 73 -8.07 -8.12 10.48
C GLU A 73 -8.16 -6.79 11.23
N GLU A 74 -8.27 -6.83 12.56
CA GLU A 74 -8.37 -5.65 13.42
C GLU A 74 -7.07 -4.82 13.52
N ASP A 75 -5.91 -5.44 13.29
CA ASP A 75 -4.60 -4.79 13.39
C ASP A 75 -4.31 -3.87 12.19
N TRP A 76 -4.94 -4.14 11.06
CA TRP A 76 -4.76 -3.36 9.84
C TRP A 76 -5.24 -1.92 10.02
N SER A 77 -4.42 -0.99 9.53
CA SER A 77 -4.70 0.44 9.54
C SER A 77 -4.72 0.97 8.12
N LEU A 78 -5.64 1.89 7.83
CA LEU A 78 -5.73 2.55 6.53
C LEU A 78 -4.83 3.77 6.46
N TYR A 79 -4.16 3.93 5.32
CA TYR A 79 -3.26 5.02 5.03
C TYR A 79 -3.63 5.64 3.69
N ASN A 80 -3.89 6.95 3.70
CA ASN A 80 -4.13 7.74 2.50
C ASN A 80 -2.84 8.44 2.10
N ILE A 81 -2.34 8.14 0.91
CA ILE A 81 -1.13 8.71 0.33
C ILE A 81 -1.55 9.55 -0.87
N GLY A 82 -1.36 10.86 -0.76
CA GLY A 82 -1.60 11.79 -1.86
C GLY A 82 -0.36 12.58 -2.22
N THR A 83 -0.45 13.34 -3.31
CA THR A 83 0.65 14.14 -3.86
C THR A 83 1.30 15.12 -2.87
N HIS A 84 0.51 15.68 -1.96
CA HIS A 84 0.96 16.75 -1.06
C HIS A 84 1.06 16.33 0.40
N SER A 85 0.36 15.27 0.79
CA SER A 85 0.28 14.83 2.17
C SER A 85 -0.15 13.38 2.25
N SER A 86 0.39 12.67 3.22
CA SER A 86 0.00 11.32 3.60
C SER A 86 -0.47 11.31 5.06
N CYS A 87 -1.53 10.56 5.34
CA CYS A 87 -2.06 10.41 6.69
C CYS A 87 -2.60 9.00 6.98
N LYS A 88 -2.53 8.60 8.26
CA LYS A 88 -3.30 7.46 8.78
C LYS A 88 -4.76 7.88 8.91
N MET A 89 -5.66 7.06 8.41
CA MET A 89 -7.10 7.32 8.43
C MET A 89 -7.72 6.81 9.73
N ARG A 90 -8.75 7.50 10.24
CA ARG A 90 -9.50 7.03 11.42
C ARG A 90 -10.38 5.82 11.10
N MET A 91 -10.88 5.76 9.87
CA MET A 91 -11.79 4.72 9.41
C MET A 91 -11.10 3.36 9.26
N LYS A 92 -11.92 2.31 9.22
CA LYS A 92 -11.51 0.93 8.95
C LYS A 92 -11.98 0.49 7.57
N GLU A 93 -11.41 -0.61 7.08
CA GLU A 93 -11.77 -1.17 5.78
C GLU A 93 -13.25 -1.60 5.74
N ASP A 94 -13.85 -1.99 6.87
CA ASP A 94 -15.26 -2.43 6.95
C ASP A 94 -16.28 -1.29 7.02
N ASP A 95 -15.84 -0.04 7.08
CA ASP A 95 -16.76 1.10 7.15
C ASP A 95 -17.59 1.23 5.86
N ASN A 96 -18.78 1.84 5.99
CA ASN A 96 -19.74 1.96 4.89
C ASN A 96 -19.47 3.16 3.98
N GLU A 97 -18.74 4.18 4.46
CA GLU A 97 -18.51 5.42 3.74
C GLU A 97 -17.04 5.85 3.87
N LEU A 98 -16.51 6.40 2.77
CA LEU A 98 -15.16 6.96 2.74
C LEU A 98 -15.10 8.28 3.51
N SER A 99 -14.38 8.28 4.64
CA SER A 99 -14.06 9.50 5.38
C SER A 99 -12.60 9.90 5.18
N ASN A 100 -12.34 11.19 5.00
CA ASN A 100 -10.97 11.73 4.95
C ASN A 100 -10.43 12.13 6.33
N ASP A 101 -11.10 11.71 7.41
CA ASP A 101 -10.69 12.03 8.76
C ASP A 101 -9.37 11.35 9.13
N VAL A 102 -8.43 12.15 9.61
CA VAL A 102 -7.14 11.68 10.12
C VAL A 102 -7.34 11.02 11.48
N ALA A 103 -6.63 9.91 11.71
CA ALA A 103 -6.60 9.23 13.00
C ALA A 103 -6.09 10.19 14.11
N GLU A 104 -6.64 10.04 15.32
CA GLU A 104 -6.23 10.87 16.45
C GLU A 104 -4.73 10.66 16.76
N ASN A 105 -4.04 11.76 17.11
CA ASN A 105 -2.59 11.79 17.38
C ASN A 105 -1.67 11.45 16.19
N THR A 106 -2.16 11.46 14.94
CA THR A 106 -1.29 11.26 13.77
C THR A 106 -0.92 12.60 13.10
N GLN A 107 0.33 12.73 12.64
CA GLN A 107 0.81 13.89 11.89
C GLN A 107 0.62 13.68 10.37
N LEU A 108 0.65 14.79 9.61
CA LEU A 108 0.73 14.71 8.16
C LEU A 108 2.20 14.49 7.76
N HIS A 109 2.43 13.50 6.91
CA HIS A 109 3.77 13.16 6.42
C HIS A 109 3.87 13.39 4.91
N SER A 110 5.09 13.48 4.40
CA SER A 110 5.35 13.64 2.96
C SER A 110 5.09 12.37 2.15
N GLY A 111 5.16 11.20 2.79
CA GLY A 111 5.01 9.89 2.14
C GLY A 111 4.67 8.78 3.13
N LEU A 112 4.47 7.57 2.60
CA LEU A 112 4.25 6.33 3.34
C LEU A 112 5.41 6.01 4.28
N TYR A 113 6.65 6.05 3.79
CA TYR A 113 7.84 5.63 4.56
C TYR A 113 7.90 6.34 5.93
N HIS A 114 7.82 7.66 5.93
CA HIS A 114 7.88 8.44 7.17
C HIS A 114 6.66 8.22 8.06
N MET A 115 5.49 8.01 7.47
CA MET A 115 4.25 7.81 8.19
C MET A 115 4.18 6.47 8.92
N VAL A 116 4.63 5.38 8.27
CA VAL A 116 4.64 4.06 8.93
C VAL A 116 5.73 3.98 9.99
N LEU A 117 6.88 4.62 9.76
CA LEU A 117 7.98 4.62 10.74
C LEU A 117 7.72 5.52 11.96
N ASP A 118 6.97 6.61 11.81
CA ASP A 118 6.59 7.46 12.95
C ASP A 118 5.74 6.70 13.98
N GLY A 119 4.89 5.78 13.49
CA GLY A 119 4.09 4.90 14.35
C GLY A 119 4.75 3.55 14.68
N ALA A 120 5.96 3.29 14.19
CA ALA A 120 6.62 1.98 14.31
C ALA A 120 7.36 1.80 15.63
N SER A 121 7.42 0.55 16.10
CA SER A 121 8.30 0.17 17.21
C SER A 121 9.77 0.37 16.86
N GLU A 122 10.63 0.55 17.87
CA GLU A 122 12.08 0.65 17.65
C GLU A 122 12.65 -0.59 16.95
N GLU A 123 12.07 -1.76 17.23
CA GLU A 123 12.44 -3.05 16.64
C GLU A 123 12.13 -3.08 15.14
N ALA A 124 10.96 -2.59 14.74
CA ALA A 124 10.60 -2.44 13.33
C ALA A 124 11.51 -1.45 12.61
N GLN A 125 11.79 -0.29 13.21
CA GLN A 125 12.71 0.70 12.64
C GLN A 125 14.12 0.12 12.45
N GLN A 126 14.63 -0.65 13.41
CA GLN A 126 15.93 -1.33 13.29
C GLN A 126 15.92 -2.36 12.17
N ARG A 127 14.85 -3.16 12.03
CA ARG A 127 14.74 -4.17 10.97
C ARG A 127 14.67 -3.53 9.58
N VAL A 128 13.93 -2.43 9.42
CA VAL A 128 13.90 -1.63 8.19
C VAL A 128 15.30 -1.11 7.85
N ASN A 129 15.99 -0.49 8.81
CA ASN A 129 17.35 0.03 8.60
C ASN A 129 18.40 -1.05 8.30
N ALA A 130 18.21 -2.27 8.82
CA ALA A 130 19.09 -3.41 8.58
C ALA A 130 18.79 -4.16 7.27
N SER A 131 17.74 -3.76 6.53
CA SER A 131 17.32 -4.45 5.32
C SER A 131 18.35 -4.37 4.21
N HIS A 132 18.59 -5.50 3.58
CA HIS A 132 19.57 -5.60 2.50
C HIS A 132 18.99 -5.00 1.20
N PHE A 133 19.79 -4.23 0.46
CA PHE A 133 19.32 -3.56 -0.76
C PHE A 133 18.75 -4.52 -1.82
N LEU A 134 19.29 -5.75 -1.94
CA LEU A 134 18.75 -6.78 -2.84
C LEU A 134 17.33 -7.25 -2.46
N PHE A 135 17.00 -7.25 -1.16
CA PHE A 135 15.65 -7.56 -0.72
C PHE A 135 14.70 -6.45 -1.15
N ILE A 136 15.07 -5.19 -0.89
CA ILE A 136 14.29 -4.01 -1.27
C ILE A 136 14.06 -3.97 -2.79
N ASP A 137 15.12 -4.15 -3.59
CA ASP A 137 15.03 -4.17 -5.05
C ASP A 137 14.13 -5.29 -5.57
N CYS A 138 14.24 -6.50 -4.99
CA CYS A 138 13.37 -7.63 -5.34
C CYS A 138 11.90 -7.34 -5.04
N VAL A 139 11.58 -6.81 -3.85
CA VAL A 139 10.21 -6.46 -3.47
C VAL A 139 9.66 -5.38 -4.39
N TYR A 140 10.44 -4.33 -4.68
CA TYR A 140 10.04 -3.28 -5.62
C TYR A 140 9.69 -3.85 -7.00
N GLN A 141 10.56 -4.69 -7.57
CA GLN A 141 10.32 -5.29 -8.88
C GLN A 141 9.06 -6.17 -8.90
N LEU A 142 8.79 -6.91 -7.81
CA LEU A 142 7.57 -7.70 -7.68
C LEU A 142 6.31 -6.82 -7.62
N LEU A 143 6.36 -5.72 -6.86
CA LEU A 143 5.26 -4.77 -6.75
C LEU A 143 4.99 -4.07 -8.08
N ASP A 144 6.04 -3.58 -8.75
CA ASP A 144 5.92 -2.90 -10.03
C ASP A 144 5.45 -3.84 -11.15
N ALA A 145 5.90 -5.09 -11.17
CA ALA A 145 5.46 -6.07 -12.16
C ALA A 145 4.01 -6.53 -11.94
N SER A 146 3.55 -6.58 -10.68
CA SER A 146 2.19 -7.02 -10.35
C SER A 146 1.15 -5.91 -10.41
N LYS A 147 1.57 -4.64 -10.27
CA LYS A 147 0.69 -3.46 -10.35
C LYS A 147 -0.56 -3.61 -9.47
N ILE A 148 -0.36 -4.12 -8.26
CA ILE A 148 -1.44 -4.44 -7.31
C ILE A 148 -2.37 -3.28 -6.98
N ILE A 149 -1.91 -2.02 -7.04
CA ILE A 149 -2.76 -0.84 -6.76
C ILE A 149 -3.69 -0.54 -7.95
N THR A 150 -3.18 -0.69 -9.17
CA THR A 150 -3.93 -0.42 -10.41
C THR A 150 -4.97 -1.50 -10.70
N TYR A 151 -4.64 -2.77 -10.42
CA TYR A 151 -5.48 -3.93 -10.73
C TYR A 151 -6.25 -4.52 -9.53
N SER A 152 -6.31 -3.83 -8.39
CA SER A 152 -7.08 -4.24 -7.21
C SER A 152 -8.57 -3.93 -7.31
#